data_AF-A0A954BSC6-F1
#
_entry.id   AF-A0A954BSC6-F1
#
_cell.length_a   1.000
_cell.length_b   1.000
_cell.length_c   1.000
_cell.angle_alpha   90.00
_cell.angle_beta   90.00
_cell.angle_gamma   90.00
#
_symmetry.space_group_name_H-M   'P 1'
#
loop_
_entity.id
_entity.type
_entity.pdbx_description
1 polymer ?
#
loop_
_entity_poly.entity_id
_entity_poly.type
_entity_poly.pdbx_seq_one_letter_code
_entity_poly.pdbx_strand_id
1 'polypeptide(L)'
;LAFARYQWRFRSLFQKLILLPIFFPQTVLGLALLMWINALDVIPDWRTAVVAHTVWVAPIATLIIAIRAYSFDPALEEAARDMGASTLTILKEVTIPLLMPGVVSAGLFAFLLSWGNFPLSLFTTGADSTLPEWLYARMVSGYSPLVPTVGVLSIGASVVLILAAGLITLVVRWLRARRLAQLDRQLSRQIAARERTDGPLAAAPATAATDASLAPPAAATACE
;
A
#
# COMPACT_ATOMS: atom_id res chain seq x y z
N LEU A 1 -3.37 -8.12 11.20
CA LEU A 1 -4.40 -9.19 11.22
C LEU A 1 -5.25 -9.14 12.50
N ALA A 2 -4.65 -9.13 13.70
CA ALA A 2 -5.38 -9.02 14.98
C ALA A 2 -6.27 -7.76 15.12
N PHE A 3 -5.86 -6.64 14.49
CA PHE A 3 -6.63 -5.39 14.47
C PHE A 3 -7.85 -5.43 13.52
N ALA A 4 -7.69 -6.08 12.37
CA ALA A 4 -8.64 -6.01 11.24
C ALA A 4 -9.54 -7.26 11.15
N ARG A 5 -8.97 -8.46 11.13
CA ARG A 5 -9.69 -9.69 10.77
C ARG A 5 -10.05 -10.57 11.97
N TYR A 6 -9.24 -10.60 13.03
CA TYR A 6 -9.49 -11.51 14.17
C TYR A 6 -10.49 -10.92 15.18
N GLN A 7 -11.57 -11.65 15.48
CA GLN A 7 -12.56 -11.30 16.50
C GLN A 7 -12.16 -11.96 17.82
N TRP A 8 -11.64 -11.18 18.78
CA TRP A 8 -11.24 -11.66 20.10
C TRP A 8 -11.72 -10.70 21.19
N ARG A 9 -11.84 -11.20 22.43
CA ARG A 9 -12.55 -10.52 23.53
C ARG A 9 -12.01 -9.12 23.89
N PHE A 10 -10.71 -8.86 23.70
CA PHE A 10 -10.10 -7.54 23.98
C PHE A 10 -9.83 -6.71 22.73
N ARG A 11 -10.44 -7.06 21.59
CA ARG A 11 -10.25 -6.34 20.32
C ARG A 11 -10.51 -4.85 20.43
N SER A 12 -11.63 -4.46 21.05
CA SER A 12 -12.01 -3.04 21.17
C SER A 12 -10.99 -2.24 21.99
N LEU A 13 -10.48 -2.83 23.08
CA LEU A 13 -9.45 -2.18 23.90
C LEU A 13 -8.14 -2.03 23.12
N PHE A 14 -7.70 -3.08 22.43
CA PHE A 14 -6.49 -3.06 21.60
C PHE A 14 -6.58 -2.02 20.48
N GLN A 15 -7.74 -1.92 19.81
CA GLN A 15 -7.97 -0.91 18.77
C GLN A 15 -7.89 0.51 19.33
N LYS A 16 -8.49 0.77 20.49
CA LYS A 16 -8.40 2.06 21.17
C LYS A 16 -6.98 2.41 21.56
N LEU A 17 -6.22 1.45 22.12
CA LEU A 17 -4.83 1.68 22.52
C LEU A 17 -3.91 1.98 21.33
N ILE A 18 -4.07 1.28 20.20
CA ILE A 18 -3.30 1.58 18.99
C ILE A 18 -3.64 2.94 18.42
N LEU A 19 -4.93 3.32 18.42
CA LEU A 19 -5.37 4.60 17.87
C LEU A 19 -5.10 5.79 18.79
N LEU A 20 -4.90 5.55 20.09
CA LEU A 20 -4.71 6.57 21.11
C LEU A 20 -3.68 7.67 20.75
N PRO A 21 -2.48 7.35 20.23
CA PRO A 21 -1.45 8.37 19.96
C PRO A 21 -1.86 9.41 18.92
N ILE A 22 -2.80 9.09 18.02
CA ILE A 22 -3.20 10.00 16.93
C ILE A 22 -4.07 11.16 17.44
N PHE A 23 -4.71 10.99 18.60
CA PHE A 23 -5.58 12.01 19.20
C PHE A 23 -4.79 13.11 19.91
N PHE A 24 -3.52 12.85 20.24
CA PHE A 24 -2.67 13.83 20.88
C PHE A 24 -2.00 14.73 19.84
N PRO A 25 -1.98 16.06 20.07
CA PRO A 25 -1.12 16.94 19.29
C PRO A 25 0.33 16.48 19.36
N GLN A 26 1.05 16.54 18.24
CA GLN A 26 2.43 16.04 18.15
C GLN A 26 3.37 16.69 19.16
N THR A 27 3.18 17.98 19.45
CA THR A 27 3.92 18.72 20.48
C THR A 27 3.71 18.14 21.87
N VAL A 28 2.44 17.88 22.23
CA VAL A 28 2.05 17.32 23.53
C VAL A 28 2.59 15.91 23.68
N LEU A 29 2.48 15.08 22.63
CA LEU A 29 3.01 13.73 22.61
C LEU A 29 4.54 13.73 22.74
N GLY A 30 5.24 14.61 22.03
CA GLY A 30 6.69 14.75 22.12
C GLY A 30 7.17 15.16 23.50
N LEU A 31 6.52 16.16 24.12
CA LEU A 31 6.85 16.57 25.49
C LEU A 31 6.56 15.45 26.49
N ALA A 32 5.43 14.75 26.36
CA ALA A 32 5.10 13.63 27.24
C ALA A 32 6.13 12.47 27.12
N LEU A 33 6.56 12.17 25.90
CA LEU A 33 7.61 11.17 25.66
C LEU A 33 8.95 11.60 26.22
N LEU A 34 9.33 12.88 26.08
CA LEU A 34 10.54 13.42 26.69
C LEU A 34 10.52 13.26 28.21
N MET A 35 9.41 13.61 28.86
CA MET A 35 9.24 13.43 30.30
C MET A 35 9.36 11.95 30.70
N TRP A 36 8.80 11.04 29.90
CA TRP A 36 8.89 9.61 30.14
C TRP A 36 10.31 9.06 29.94
N ILE A 37 11.01 9.49 28.89
CA ILE A 37 12.41 9.14 28.62
C ILE A 37 13.33 9.61 29.76
N ASN A 38 13.15 10.85 30.23
CA ASN A 38 13.88 11.37 31.39
C ASN A 38 13.53 10.62 32.69
N ALA A 39 12.27 10.22 32.88
CA ALA A 39 11.86 9.43 34.04
C ALA A 39 12.50 8.03 34.07
N LEU A 40 13.00 7.55 32.93
CA LEU A 40 13.76 6.30 32.80
C LEU A 40 15.28 6.52 32.90
N ASP A 41 15.73 7.75 33.21
CA ASP A 41 17.15 8.16 33.20
C ASP A 41 17.86 7.88 31.85
N VAL A 42 17.11 7.91 30.74
CA VAL A 42 17.65 7.75 29.40
C VAL A 42 17.93 9.13 28.81
N ILE A 43 19.14 9.34 28.30
CA ILE A 43 19.50 10.57 27.60
C ILE A 43 18.88 10.51 26.19
N PRO A 44 18.10 11.53 25.77
CA PRO A 44 17.53 11.55 24.43
C PRO A 44 18.62 11.58 23.34
N ASP A 45 18.45 10.73 22.33
CA ASP A 45 19.30 10.59 21.15
C ASP A 45 18.44 10.28 19.90
N TRP A 46 19.08 10.06 18.75
CA TRP A 46 18.36 9.64 17.54
C TRP A 46 17.53 8.35 17.70
N ARG A 47 17.89 7.44 18.63
CA ARG A 47 17.16 6.18 18.86
C ARG A 47 15.86 6.45 19.60
N THR A 48 15.88 7.33 20.61
CA THR A 48 14.64 7.75 21.29
C THR A 48 13.68 8.45 20.34
N ALA A 49 14.22 9.22 19.38
CA ALA A 49 13.42 9.77 18.30
C ALA A 49 12.79 8.66 17.42
N VAL A 50 13.54 7.65 16.98
CA VAL A 50 12.98 6.53 16.20
C VAL A 50 11.82 5.84 16.94
N VAL A 51 11.95 5.62 18.25
CA VAL A 51 10.88 5.04 19.06
C VAL A 51 9.66 5.96 19.11
N ALA A 52 9.85 7.25 19.39
CA ALA A 52 8.77 8.23 19.43
C ALA A 52 7.99 8.31 18.12
N HIS A 53 8.72 8.39 16.99
CA HIS A 53 8.14 8.40 15.65
C HIS A 53 7.40 7.10 15.34
N THR A 54 7.93 5.95 15.76
CA THR A 54 7.26 4.65 15.60
C THR A 54 5.94 4.61 16.35
N VAL A 55 5.91 5.09 17.60
CA VAL A 55 4.69 5.15 18.44
C VAL A 55 3.61 6.00 17.78
N TRP A 56 3.99 7.17 17.24
CA TRP A 56 3.05 8.08 16.60
C TRP A 56 2.55 7.56 15.24
N VAL A 57 3.43 6.96 14.44
CA VAL A 57 3.09 6.46 13.09
C VAL A 57 2.38 5.11 13.11
N ALA A 58 2.60 4.28 14.14
CA ALA A 58 1.99 2.95 14.29
C ALA A 58 0.48 2.88 14.01
N PRO A 59 -0.40 3.77 14.55
CA PRO A 59 -1.83 3.77 14.21
C PRO A 59 -2.09 3.92 12.71
N ILE A 60 -1.38 4.85 12.07
CA ILE A 60 -1.58 5.18 10.66
C ILE A 60 -1.12 4.02 9.78
N ALA A 61 0.07 3.48 10.05
CA ALA A 61 0.58 2.31 9.34
C ALA A 61 -0.35 1.10 9.52
N THR A 62 -0.86 0.89 10.73
CA THR A 62 -1.82 -0.20 11.02
C THR A 62 -3.11 -0.03 10.24
N LEU A 63 -3.64 1.20 10.14
CA LEU A 63 -4.86 1.49 9.39
C LEU A 63 -4.69 1.23 7.89
N ILE A 64 -3.57 1.66 7.30
CA ILE A 64 -3.27 1.42 5.88
C ILE A 64 -3.17 -0.09 5.59
N ILE A 65 -2.45 -0.83 6.43
CA ILE A 65 -2.32 -2.28 6.30
C ILE A 65 -3.67 -2.97 6.51
N ALA A 66 -4.50 -2.49 7.45
CA ALA A 66 -5.83 -3.03 7.71
C ALA A 66 -6.76 -2.87 6.51
N ILE A 67 -6.77 -1.70 5.84
CA ILE A 67 -7.53 -1.47 4.61
C ILE A 67 -7.15 -2.51 3.55
N ARG A 68 -5.85 -2.75 3.37
CA ARG A 68 -5.40 -3.79 2.43
C ARG A 68 -5.80 -5.19 2.87
N ALA A 69 -5.76 -5.48 4.17
CA ALA A 69 -6.17 -6.76 4.73
C ALA A 69 -7.65 -7.08 4.49
N TYR A 70 -8.52 -6.07 4.47
CA TYR A 70 -9.94 -6.24 4.14
C TYR A 70 -10.22 -6.41 2.66
N SER A 71 -9.25 -6.10 1.78
CA SER A 71 -9.47 -6.07 0.34
C SER A 71 -9.33 -7.43 -0.35
N PHE A 72 -8.81 -8.46 0.31
CA PHE A 72 -8.59 -9.78 -0.29
C PHE A 72 -9.46 -10.86 0.37
N ASP A 73 -9.79 -11.89 -0.40
CA ASP A 73 -10.71 -12.96 0.00
C ASP A 73 -10.08 -13.91 1.03
N PRO A 74 -10.73 -14.10 2.22
CA PRO A 74 -10.34 -15.12 3.18
C PRO A 74 -10.26 -16.55 2.63
N ALA A 75 -11.03 -16.86 1.57
CA ALA A 75 -11.07 -18.19 0.96
C ALA A 75 -9.68 -18.66 0.48
N LEU A 76 -8.77 -17.74 0.15
CA LEU A 76 -7.39 -18.09 -0.23
C LEU A 76 -6.61 -18.71 0.93
N GLU A 77 -6.84 -18.26 2.16
CA GLU A 77 -6.20 -18.81 3.36
C GLU A 77 -6.86 -20.12 3.79
N GLU A 78 -8.17 -20.27 3.56
CA GLU A 78 -8.92 -21.50 3.82
C GLU A 78 -8.53 -22.60 2.84
N ALA A 79 -8.46 -22.32 1.54
CA ALA A 79 -8.02 -23.27 0.53
C ALA A 79 -6.57 -23.76 0.77
N ALA A 80 -5.67 -22.86 1.20
CA ALA A 80 -4.31 -23.25 1.57
C ALA A 80 -4.30 -24.18 2.80
N ARG A 81 -5.20 -23.96 3.77
CA ARG A 81 -5.37 -24.82 4.94
C ARG A 81 -5.94 -26.18 4.55
N ASP A 82 -6.89 -26.23 3.63
CA ASP A 82 -7.49 -27.47 3.11
C ASP A 82 -6.46 -28.32 2.34
N MET A 83 -5.49 -27.67 1.68
CA MET A 83 -4.34 -28.32 1.05
C MET A 83 -3.27 -28.79 2.05
N GLY A 84 -3.51 -28.67 3.35
CA GLY A 84 -2.61 -29.13 4.41
C GLY A 84 -1.48 -28.16 4.77
N ALA A 85 -1.52 -26.91 4.30
CA ALA A 85 -0.49 -25.92 4.63
C ALA A 85 -0.54 -25.53 6.11
N SER A 86 0.63 -25.46 6.75
CA SER A 86 0.74 -24.98 8.13
C SER A 86 0.43 -23.48 8.24
N THR A 87 0.00 -23.01 9.42
CA THR A 87 -0.29 -21.58 9.65
C THR A 87 0.88 -20.65 9.30
N LEU A 88 2.12 -21.07 9.57
CA LEU A 88 3.30 -20.28 9.23
C LEU A 88 3.55 -20.22 7.72
N THR A 89 3.27 -21.32 7.01
CA THR A 89 3.32 -21.41 5.54
C THR A 89 2.29 -20.47 4.93
N ILE A 90 1.03 -20.54 5.38
CA ILE A 90 -0.06 -19.66 4.90
C ILE A 90 0.30 -18.19 5.12
N LEU A 91 0.83 -17.85 6.31
CA LEU A 91 1.23 -16.48 6.61
C LEU A 91 2.32 -15.98 5.64
N LYS A 92 3.37 -16.76 5.41
CA LYS A 92 4.52 -16.36 4.59
C LYS A 92 4.23 -16.36 3.10
N GLU A 93 3.48 -17.33 2.60
CA GLU A 93 3.31 -17.57 1.16
C GLU A 93 2.01 -16.96 0.61
N VAL A 94 0.98 -16.81 1.44
CA VAL A 94 -0.33 -16.27 1.02
C VAL A 94 -0.54 -14.88 1.62
N THR A 95 -0.59 -14.78 2.94
CA THR A 95 -1.05 -13.55 3.61
C THR A 95 -0.06 -12.39 3.48
N ILE A 96 1.24 -12.61 3.71
CA ILE A 96 2.26 -11.54 3.62
C ILE A 96 2.37 -10.98 2.19
N PRO A 97 2.49 -11.79 1.12
CA PRO A 97 2.58 -11.28 -0.25
C PRO A 97 1.33 -10.49 -0.67
N LEU A 98 0.13 -10.93 -0.26
CA LEU A 98 -1.12 -10.21 -0.53
C LEU A 98 -1.21 -8.87 0.21
N LEU A 99 -0.63 -8.81 1.42
CA LEU A 99 -0.52 -7.59 2.23
C LEU A 99 0.63 -6.67 1.77
N MET A 100 1.63 -7.20 1.06
CA MET A 100 2.86 -6.48 0.73
C MET A 100 2.64 -5.12 0.05
N PRO A 101 1.72 -4.95 -0.93
CA PRO A 101 1.42 -3.64 -1.50
C PRO A 101 0.92 -2.62 -0.47
N GLY A 102 0.14 -3.10 0.53
CA GLY A 102 -0.31 -2.29 1.65
C GLY A 102 0.82 -1.95 2.63
N VAL A 103 1.73 -2.89 2.88
CA VAL A 103 2.91 -2.67 3.74
C VAL A 103 3.86 -1.65 3.10
N VAL A 104 4.13 -1.75 1.79
CA VAL A 104 4.93 -0.75 1.06
C VAL A 104 4.28 0.62 1.14
N SER A 105 2.96 0.69 0.94
CA SER A 105 2.21 1.95 1.05
C SER A 105 2.32 2.53 2.46
N ALA A 106 2.10 1.71 3.49
CA ALA A 106 2.22 2.12 4.89
C ALA A 106 3.64 2.59 5.22
N GLY A 107 4.67 1.93 4.70
CA GLY A 107 6.07 2.34 4.86
C GLY A 107 6.37 3.70 4.23
N LEU A 108 5.83 3.96 3.04
CA LEU A 108 5.96 5.27 2.40
C LEU A 108 5.29 6.37 3.21
N PHE A 109 4.06 6.15 3.67
CA PHE A 109 3.36 7.10 4.54
C PHE A 109 4.09 7.30 5.87
N ALA A 110 4.61 6.22 6.47
CA ALA A 110 5.40 6.28 7.68
C ALA A 110 6.63 7.18 7.53
N PHE A 111 7.37 7.00 6.44
CA PHE A 111 8.52 7.85 6.11
C PHE A 111 8.11 9.32 5.93
N LEU A 112 7.09 9.58 5.10
CA LEU A 112 6.64 10.95 4.82
C LEU A 112 6.20 11.69 6.08
N LEU A 113 5.43 11.00 6.92
CA LEU A 113 4.89 11.56 8.16
C LEU A 113 6.00 11.77 9.20
N SER A 114 6.93 10.82 9.34
CA SER A 114 8.06 10.93 10.27
C SER A 114 9.03 12.03 9.85
N TRP A 115 9.40 12.07 8.56
CA TRP A 115 10.35 13.06 8.02
C TRP A 115 9.90 14.50 8.26
N GLY A 116 8.59 14.79 8.10
CA GLY A 116 8.04 16.13 8.27
C GLY A 116 7.69 16.51 9.72
N ASN A 117 7.82 15.61 10.68
CA ASN A 117 7.35 15.84 12.04
C ASN A 117 8.42 16.52 12.92
N PHE A 118 8.57 17.82 12.71
CA PHE A 118 9.48 18.67 13.48
C PHE A 118 9.16 18.69 15.00
N PRO A 119 7.90 18.89 15.45
CA PRO A 119 7.62 18.98 16.87
C PRO A 119 7.99 17.73 17.66
N LEU A 120 7.73 16.54 17.10
CA LEU A 120 8.07 15.29 17.78
C LEU A 120 9.59 15.09 17.86
N SER A 121 10.31 15.41 16.79
CA SER A 121 11.78 15.34 16.77
C SER A 121 12.41 16.31 17.78
N LEU A 122 11.94 17.56 17.82
CA LEU A 122 12.47 18.60 18.71
C LEU A 122 12.53 18.18 20.19
N PHE A 123 11.57 17.37 20.64
CA PHE A 123 11.52 16.89 22.02
C PHE A 123 12.20 15.53 22.24
N THR A 124 12.61 14.81 21.21
CA THR A 124 13.02 13.40 21.35
C THR A 124 14.41 13.06 20.81
N THR A 125 15.07 13.98 20.09
CA THR A 125 16.40 13.79 19.51
C THR A 125 17.56 14.21 20.41
N GLY A 126 17.30 15.06 21.42
CA GLY A 126 18.31 15.47 22.40
C GLY A 126 19.44 16.30 21.80
N ALA A 127 20.67 15.78 21.84
CA ALA A 127 21.85 16.43 21.27
C ALA A 127 21.98 16.22 19.75
N ASP A 128 21.28 15.23 19.21
CA ASP A 128 21.19 15.01 17.76
C ASP A 128 20.14 15.97 17.17
N SER A 129 20.37 16.42 15.93
CA SER A 129 19.39 17.25 15.22
C SER A 129 18.96 16.61 13.91
N THR A 130 17.64 16.61 13.68
CA THR A 130 17.08 16.24 12.38
C THR A 130 17.27 17.35 11.36
N LEU A 131 17.13 17.04 10.06
CA LEU A 131 17.24 18.04 9.01
C LEU A 131 16.25 19.21 9.18
N PRO A 132 14.95 18.98 9.50
CA PRO A 132 14.01 20.08 9.75
C PRO A 132 14.38 20.93 10.97
N GLU A 133 14.87 20.29 12.03
CA GLU A 133 15.28 20.97 13.26
C GLU A 133 16.53 21.83 13.04
N TRP A 134 17.53 21.30 12.34
CA TRP A 134 18.71 22.03 11.95
C TRP A 134 18.36 23.23 11.06
N LEU A 135 17.45 23.04 10.10
CA LEU A 135 16.99 24.10 9.22
C LEU A 135 16.30 25.22 10.02
N TYR A 136 15.44 24.85 10.97
CA TYR A 136 14.77 25.78 11.87
C TYR A 136 15.78 26.55 12.74
N ALA A 137 16.73 25.85 13.36
CA ALA A 137 17.78 26.48 14.16
C ALA A 137 18.60 27.49 13.35
N ARG A 138 18.90 27.17 12.08
CA ARG A 138 19.59 28.08 11.15
C ARG A 138 18.75 29.26 10.71
N MET A 139 17.44 29.09 10.55
CA MET A 139 16.53 30.18 10.19
C MET A 139 16.41 31.20 11.33
N VAL A 140 16.33 30.73 12.57
CA VAL A 140 16.15 31.61 13.75
C VAL A 140 17.47 32.25 14.21
N SER A 141 18.62 31.62 13.97
CA SER A 141 19.95 32.13 14.37
C SER A 141 20.55 33.21 13.45
N GLY A 142 19.90 33.56 12.33
CA GLY A 142 20.32 34.63 11.42
C GLY A 142 20.19 34.26 9.94
N TYR A 143 20.28 35.23 9.04
CA TYR A 143 20.13 34.98 7.59
C TYR A 143 21.28 34.10 7.08
N SER A 144 20.97 32.86 6.72
CA SER A 144 21.93 31.91 6.15
C SER A 144 21.49 31.52 4.73
N PRO A 145 22.34 31.74 3.70
CA PRO A 145 22.02 31.33 2.33
C PRO A 145 21.93 29.80 2.16
N LEU A 146 22.31 29.03 3.18
CA LEU A 146 22.15 27.57 3.19
C LEU A 146 20.69 27.13 3.21
N VAL A 147 19.80 27.87 3.89
CA VAL A 147 18.38 27.52 4.03
C VAL A 147 17.67 27.42 2.66
N PRO A 148 17.69 28.45 1.80
CA PRO A 148 17.08 28.37 0.47
C PRO A 148 17.79 27.36 -0.45
N THR A 149 19.10 27.14 -0.28
CA THR A 149 19.86 26.15 -1.07
C THR A 149 19.35 24.73 -0.83
N VAL A 150 19.11 24.35 0.43
CA VAL A 150 18.53 23.04 0.79
C VAL A 150 17.12 22.90 0.21
N GLY A 151 16.33 23.97 0.19
CA GLY A 151 15.00 23.99 -0.42
C GLY A 151 15.04 23.70 -1.92
N VAL A 152 15.88 24.41 -2.68
CA VAL A 152 16.05 24.18 -4.12
C VAL A 152 16.53 22.76 -4.41
N LEU A 153 17.48 22.24 -3.62
CA LEU A 153 17.99 20.88 -3.77
C LEU A 153 16.89 19.83 -3.50
N SER A 154 16.07 20.04 -2.46
CA SER A 154 14.98 19.13 -2.10
C SER A 154 13.88 19.09 -3.15
N ILE A 155 13.51 20.27 -3.70
CA ILE A 155 12.56 20.39 -4.81
C ILE A 155 13.14 19.75 -6.07
N GLY A 156 14.40 20.05 -6.40
CA GLY A 156 15.10 19.46 -7.54
C GLY A 156 15.13 17.93 -7.48
N ALA A 157 15.47 17.36 -6.33
CA ALA A 157 15.46 15.92 -6.11
C ALA A 157 14.06 15.31 -6.32
N SER A 158 13.03 15.99 -5.81
CA SER A 158 11.63 15.56 -5.96
C SER A 158 11.17 15.60 -7.42
N VAL A 159 11.51 16.65 -8.16
CA VAL A 159 11.22 16.77 -9.61
C VAL A 159 11.92 15.65 -10.39
N VAL A 160 13.21 15.40 -10.12
CA VAL A 160 13.96 14.32 -10.78
C VAL A 160 13.32 12.96 -10.49
N LEU A 161 12.92 12.69 -9.25
CA LEU A 161 12.25 11.45 -8.87
C LEU A 161 10.92 11.26 -9.60
N ILE A 162 10.10 12.30 -9.68
CA ILE A 162 8.80 12.28 -10.38
C ILE A 162 9.01 12.05 -11.89
N LEU A 163 9.97 12.73 -12.50
CA LEU A 163 10.29 12.55 -13.92
C LEU A 163 10.80 11.14 -14.21
N ALA A 164 11.65 10.59 -13.33
CA ALA A 164 12.14 9.22 -13.45
C ALA A 164 10.98 8.20 -13.34
N ALA A 165 10.08 8.36 -12.36
CA ALA A 165 8.90 7.51 -12.22
C ALA A 165 7.96 7.63 -13.44
N GLY A 166 7.76 8.83 -13.96
CA GLY A 166 7.01 9.10 -15.19
C GLY A 166 7.63 8.39 -16.40
N LEU A 167 8.95 8.49 -16.56
CA LEU A 167 9.66 7.80 -17.64
C LEU A 167 9.54 6.28 -17.54
N ILE A 168 9.72 5.71 -16.33
CA ILE A 168 9.58 4.27 -16.10
C ILE A 168 8.17 3.80 -16.46
N THR A 169 7.14 4.51 -16.03
CA THR A 169 5.75 4.13 -16.35
C THR A 169 5.45 4.23 -17.84
N LEU A 170 5.97 5.25 -18.54
CA LEU A 170 5.87 5.37 -19.99
C LEU A 170 6.57 4.22 -20.71
N VAL A 171 7.80 3.88 -20.31
CA VAL A 171 8.56 2.75 -20.87
C VAL A 171 7.82 1.44 -20.65
N VAL A 172 7.33 1.17 -19.44
CA VAL A 172 6.56 -0.05 -19.15
C VAL A 172 5.28 -0.13 -19.99
N ARG A 173 4.53 0.97 -20.11
CA ARG A 173 3.31 1.01 -20.94
C ARG A 173 3.64 0.77 -22.40
N TRP A 174 4.71 1.36 -22.91
CA TRP A 174 5.16 1.20 -24.28
C TRP A 174 5.62 -0.23 -24.57
N LEU A 175 6.38 -0.86 -23.67
CA LEU A 175 6.80 -2.25 -23.79
C LEU A 175 5.59 -3.21 -23.77
N ARG A 176 4.60 -2.96 -22.91
CA ARG A 176 3.35 -3.74 -22.88
C ARG A 176 2.56 -3.61 -24.18
N ALA A 177 2.42 -2.40 -24.71
CA ALA A 177 1.74 -2.15 -25.98
C ALA A 177 2.40 -2.89 -27.15
N ARG A 178 3.74 -2.90 -27.21
CA ARG A 178 4.49 -3.64 -28.24
C ARG A 178 4.26 -5.14 -28.16
N ARG A 179 4.27 -5.72 -26.95
CA ARG A 179 4.03 -7.16 -26.75
C ARG A 179 2.62 -7.56 -27.20
N LEU A 180 1.60 -6.77 -26.87
CA LEU A 180 0.22 -7.04 -27.30
C LEU A 180 0.07 -7.00 -28.83
N ALA A 181 0.68 -6.00 -29.49
CA ALA A 181 0.65 -5.89 -30.95
C ALA A 181 1.40 -7.03 -31.68
N GLN A 182 2.33 -7.71 -31.00
CA GLN A 182 3.00 -8.91 -31.53
C GLN A 182 2.13 -10.15 -31.37
N LEU A 183 1.48 -10.31 -30.21
CA LEU A 183 0.58 -11.44 -29.93
C LEU A 183 -0.62 -11.45 -30.88
N ASP A 184 -1.24 -10.30 -31.13
CA ASP A 184 -2.38 -10.17 -32.04
C ASP A 184 -2.02 -10.62 -33.48
N ARG A 185 -0.83 -10.25 -33.96
CA ARG A 185 -0.31 -10.69 -35.26
C ARG A 185 0.01 -12.19 -35.32
N GLN A 186 0.39 -12.80 -34.20
CA GLN A 186 0.64 -14.24 -34.14
C GLN A 186 -0.68 -15.02 -34.11
N LEU A 187 -1.65 -14.58 -33.30
CA LEU A 187 -2.97 -15.20 -33.19
C LEU A 187 -3.73 -15.13 -34.52
N SER A 188 -3.77 -13.97 -35.18
CA SER A 188 -4.40 -13.81 -36.49
C SER A 188 -3.80 -14.75 -37.55
N ARG A 189 -2.47 -14.93 -37.55
CA ARG A 189 -1.80 -15.91 -38.44
C ARG A 189 -2.17 -17.34 -38.12
N GLN A 190 -2.25 -17.71 -36.84
CA GLN A 190 -2.65 -19.07 -36.44
C GLN A 190 -4.11 -19.35 -36.81
N ILE A 191 -5.02 -18.39 -36.60
CA ILE A 191 -6.43 -18.52 -37.01
C ILE A 191 -6.53 -18.68 -38.53
N ALA A 192 -5.85 -17.81 -39.30
CA ALA A 192 -5.86 -17.90 -40.76
C ALA A 192 -5.19 -19.17 -41.31
N ALA A 193 -4.21 -19.74 -40.59
CA ALA A 193 -3.60 -21.02 -40.93
C ALA A 193 -4.55 -22.19 -40.61
N ARG A 194 -5.25 -22.11 -39.47
CA ARG A 194 -6.22 -23.10 -39.01
C ARG A 194 -7.46 -23.16 -39.91
N GLU A 195 -8.00 -22.02 -40.32
CA GLU A 195 -9.07 -21.96 -41.33
C GLU A 195 -8.65 -22.58 -42.67
N ARG A 196 -7.36 -22.54 -42.99
CA ARG A 196 -6.81 -23.09 -44.23
C ARG A 196 -6.58 -24.60 -44.15
N THR A 197 -6.18 -25.13 -42.98
CA THR A 197 -6.00 -26.57 -42.75
C THR A 197 -7.32 -27.29 -42.51
N ASP A 198 -8.27 -26.66 -41.81
CA ASP A 198 -9.56 -27.27 -41.49
C ASP A 198 -10.53 -27.20 -42.70
N GLY A 199 -10.16 -26.42 -43.74
CA GLY A 199 -11.05 -26.08 -44.86
C GLY A 199 -12.27 -25.28 -44.37
N PRO A 200 -13.06 -24.65 -45.25
CA PRO A 200 -14.40 -24.24 -44.85
C PRO A 200 -15.07 -25.52 -44.37
N LEU A 201 -15.50 -25.56 -43.10
CA LEU A 201 -16.28 -26.64 -42.51
C LEU A 201 -17.21 -27.13 -43.61
N ALA A 202 -16.93 -28.30 -44.19
CA ALA A 202 -17.80 -28.90 -45.18
C ALA A 202 -19.16 -28.88 -44.53
N ALA A 203 -20.09 -28.13 -45.14
CA ALA A 203 -21.38 -27.80 -44.60
C ALA A 203 -21.96 -29.01 -43.87
N ALA A 204 -21.92 -29.00 -42.53
CA ALA A 204 -22.74 -29.90 -41.77
C ALA A 204 -24.17 -29.42 -42.04
N PRO A 205 -25.00 -30.23 -42.71
CA PRO A 205 -26.30 -29.77 -43.16
C PRO A 205 -27.15 -29.46 -41.93
N ALA A 206 -27.65 -28.23 -41.89
CA ALA A 206 -28.74 -27.86 -41.00
C ALA A 206 -30.02 -28.57 -41.47
N THR A 207 -30.20 -29.85 -41.15
CA THR A 207 -31.51 -30.52 -41.23
C THR A 207 -31.60 -31.76 -40.35
N ALA A 208 -32.66 -31.79 -39.54
CA ALA A 208 -33.35 -32.95 -38.96
C ALA A 208 -32.83 -33.53 -37.63
N ALA A 209 -33.18 -32.85 -36.54
CA ALA A 209 -33.87 -33.50 -35.43
C ALA A 209 -34.86 -32.50 -34.81
N THR A 210 -36.02 -32.40 -35.44
CA THR A 210 -37.30 -32.05 -34.82
C THR A 210 -37.48 -32.95 -33.58
N ASP A 211 -37.73 -32.41 -32.39
CA ASP A 211 -39.08 -32.39 -31.81
C ASP A 211 -39.17 -31.76 -30.41
N ALA A 212 -40.25 -31.00 -30.24
CA ALA A 212 -41.05 -30.74 -29.04
C ALA A 212 -40.46 -30.22 -27.70
N SER A 213 -41.17 -29.22 -27.14
CA SER A 213 -41.22 -28.75 -25.74
C SER A 213 -40.19 -27.66 -25.38
N LEU A 214 -40.51 -26.41 -25.00
CA LEU A 214 -41.72 -25.71 -24.58
C LEU A 214 -41.51 -24.19 -24.80
N ALA A 215 -42.60 -23.50 -25.08
CA ALA A 215 -42.70 -22.06 -25.35
C ALA A 215 -42.26 -21.13 -24.18
N PRO A 216 -42.02 -19.83 -24.44
CA PRO A 216 -41.71 -18.81 -23.44
C PRO A 216 -42.99 -18.18 -22.84
N PRO A 217 -42.86 -17.32 -21.82
CA PRO A 217 -43.36 -15.95 -21.98
C PRO A 217 -42.29 -14.93 -21.57
N ALA A 218 -42.00 -13.92 -22.39
CA ALA A 218 -42.72 -12.64 -22.45
C ALA A 218 -42.82 -12.00 -21.04
N ALA A 219 -41.88 -11.13 -20.67
CA ALA A 219 -41.88 -9.69 -20.92
C ALA A 219 -42.64 -8.88 -19.85
N ALA A 220 -41.92 -7.90 -19.28
CA ALA A 220 -42.41 -6.72 -18.54
C ALA A 220 -43.06 -7.04 -17.17
N THR A 221 -42.93 -6.26 -16.09
CA THR A 221 -42.98 -4.81 -15.90
C THR A 221 -42.64 -4.45 -14.45
N ALA A 222 -42.07 -3.25 -14.26
CA ALA A 222 -42.39 -2.25 -13.23
C ALA A 222 -41.91 -2.35 -11.76
N CYS A 223 -41.63 -1.13 -11.25
CA CYS A 223 -41.73 -0.56 -9.91
C CYS A 223 -41.70 -1.49 -8.68
N GLU A 224 -40.77 -1.25 -7.77
CA GLU A 224 -40.92 -0.36 -6.58
C GLU A 224 -39.55 0.20 -6.16
#